data_AF-A0A7S0NIJ8-F1
#
_entry.id   AF-A0A7S0NIJ8-F1
#
_cell.length_a   1.000
_cell.length_b   1.000
_cell.length_c   1.000
_cell.angle_alpha   90.00
_cell.angle_beta   90.00
_cell.angle_gamma   90.00
#
_symmetry.space_group_name_H-M   'P 1'
#
loop_
_entity.id
_entity.type
_entity.pdbx_description
1 polymer ?
#
loop_
_entity_poly.entity_id
_entity_poly.type
_entity_poly.pdbx_seq_one_letter_code
_entity_poly.pdbx_strand_id
1 'polypeptide(L)'
;WEKEIEWMALHGVNTPMALNGVEQVWMRVLTSEDFGLKESEVEEWFGDPAHQAWARNGAAQGSWTGGRPKKWLKRQWHLQRDAVKLMRDFGMTPVLPGFNGHVPPAIARRFPEAKLRRVENWLTGETTVERDHRERERPATTE
;
A
#
# COMPACT_ATOMS: atom_id res chain seq x y z
N TRP A 1 7.18 -17.58 -7.87
CA TRP A 1 8.12 -16.57 -7.37
C TRP A 1 9.54 -17.04 -7.46
N GLU A 2 9.92 -18.19 -6.89
CA GLU A 2 11.28 -18.74 -7.06
C GLU A 2 11.75 -18.78 -8.53
N LYS A 3 11.01 -19.49 -9.40
CA LYS A 3 11.29 -19.52 -10.86
C LYS A 3 11.41 -18.14 -11.51
N GLU A 4 10.61 -17.17 -11.06
CA GLU A 4 10.64 -15.80 -11.59
C GLU A 4 11.91 -15.07 -11.15
N ILE A 5 12.32 -15.26 -9.90
CA ILE A 5 13.52 -14.65 -9.32
C ILE A 5 14.78 -15.27 -9.94
N GLU A 6 14.80 -16.59 -10.15
CA GLU A 6 15.86 -17.27 -10.88
C GLU A 6 15.95 -16.77 -12.32
N TRP A 7 14.81 -16.62 -13.00
CA TRP A 7 14.77 -16.05 -14.34
C TRP A 7 15.32 -14.61 -14.34
N MET A 8 14.89 -13.76 -13.40
CA MET A 8 15.42 -12.40 -13.24
C MET A 8 16.94 -12.39 -13.05
N ALA A 9 17.48 -13.31 -12.24
CA ALA A 9 18.92 -13.44 -12.02
C ALA A 9 19.67 -13.81 -13.32
N LEU A 10 19.15 -14.77 -14.08
CA LEU A 10 19.73 -15.19 -15.37
C LEU A 10 19.73 -14.07 -16.41
N HIS A 11 18.81 -13.11 -16.31
CA HIS A 11 18.65 -12.00 -17.25
C HIS A 11 19.28 -10.69 -16.75
N GLY A 12 20.08 -10.74 -15.66
CA GLY A 12 20.81 -9.58 -15.15
C GLY A 12 19.93 -8.52 -14.47
N VAL A 13 18.69 -8.85 -14.09
CA VAL A 13 17.82 -7.95 -13.32
C VAL A 13 18.38 -7.83 -11.90
N ASN A 14 18.65 -6.60 -11.46
CA ASN A 14 19.24 -6.33 -10.15
C ASN A 14 18.38 -5.47 -9.22
N THR A 15 17.26 -4.91 -9.69
CA THR A 15 16.41 -3.98 -8.89
C THR A 15 14.92 -4.30 -9.04
N PRO A 16 14.45 -5.50 -8.62
CA PRO A 16 13.05 -5.89 -8.80
C PRO A 16 12.12 -5.23 -7.79
N MET A 17 10.87 -5.00 -8.19
CA MET A 17 9.83 -4.46 -7.32
C MET A 17 9.25 -5.54 -6.39
N ALA A 18 9.03 -5.19 -5.12
CA ALA A 18 8.77 -6.15 -4.05
C ALA A 18 7.64 -5.66 -3.13
N LEU A 19 6.39 -5.74 -3.61
CA LEU A 19 5.21 -5.12 -2.95
C LEU A 19 4.29 -6.07 -2.18
N ASN A 20 4.44 -7.39 -2.29
CA ASN A 20 3.44 -8.31 -1.72
C ASN A 20 3.38 -8.22 -0.19
N GLY A 21 2.19 -8.32 0.38
CA GLY A 21 2.01 -8.38 1.83
C GLY A 21 2.26 -7.05 2.55
N VAL A 22 2.40 -5.92 1.84
CA VAL A 22 2.47 -4.58 2.44
C VAL A 22 1.24 -4.26 3.29
N GLU A 23 0.09 -4.88 2.98
CA GLU A 23 -1.13 -4.76 3.75
C GLU A 23 -0.93 -5.18 5.22
N GLN A 24 -0.03 -6.14 5.50
CA GLN A 24 0.29 -6.53 6.87
C GLN A 24 1.16 -5.51 7.60
N VAL A 25 1.96 -4.72 6.88
CA VAL A 25 2.65 -3.56 7.46
C VAL A 25 1.62 -2.48 7.80
N TRP A 26 0.71 -2.18 6.87
CA TRP A 26 -0.37 -1.22 7.09
C TRP A 26 -1.28 -1.61 8.26
N MET A 27 -1.65 -2.89 8.35
CA MET A 27 -2.43 -3.42 9.48
C MET A 27 -1.74 -3.08 10.81
N ARG A 28 -0.46 -3.41 10.94
CA ARG A 28 0.31 -3.16 12.19
C ARG A 28 0.44 -1.68 12.52
N VAL A 29 0.70 -0.84 11.53
CA VAL A 29 0.86 0.61 11.74
C VAL A 29 -0.47 1.22 12.17
N LEU A 30 -1.55 0.94 11.46
CA LEU A 30 -2.84 1.60 11.67
C LEU A 30 -3.55 1.11 12.94
N THR A 31 -3.30 -0.12 13.39
CA THR A 31 -3.83 -0.65 14.65
C THR A 31 -2.92 -0.43 15.86
N SER A 32 -1.72 0.13 15.66
CA SER A 32 -0.80 0.49 16.76
C SER A 32 -1.41 1.56 17.68
N GLU A 33 -0.85 1.73 18.88
CA GLU A 33 -1.32 2.72 19.86
C GLU A 33 -1.30 4.17 19.33
N ASP A 34 -0.36 4.47 18.41
CA ASP A 34 -0.23 5.78 17.78
C ASP A 34 -1.47 6.15 16.96
N PHE A 35 -2.10 5.17 16.31
CA PHE A 35 -3.24 5.39 15.40
C PHE A 35 -4.56 4.86 15.99
N GLY A 36 -4.57 3.65 16.53
CA GLY A 36 -5.69 3.07 17.27
C GLY A 36 -6.94 2.77 16.43
N LEU A 37 -6.78 2.46 15.13
CA LEU A 37 -7.89 2.00 14.30
C LEU A 37 -8.24 0.55 14.63
N LYS A 38 -9.50 0.17 14.41
CA LYS A 38 -9.93 -1.23 14.52
C LYS A 38 -9.43 -2.01 13.31
N GLU A 39 -9.09 -3.29 13.51
CA GLU A 39 -8.72 -4.18 12.39
C GLU A 39 -9.75 -4.13 11.26
N SER A 40 -11.05 -4.14 11.57
CA SER A 40 -12.11 -4.09 10.56
C SER A 40 -12.08 -2.82 9.70
N GLU A 41 -11.77 -1.66 10.29
CA GLU A 41 -11.68 -0.39 9.55
C GLU A 41 -10.50 -0.37 8.59
N VAL A 42 -9.39 -1.01 8.97
CA VAL A 42 -8.21 -1.16 8.12
C VAL A 42 -8.45 -2.22 7.05
N GLU A 43 -9.07 -3.34 7.43
CA GLU A 43 -9.41 -4.42 6.52
C GLU A 43 -10.32 -3.93 5.41
N GLU A 44 -11.38 -3.16 5.72
CA GLU A 44 -12.31 -2.58 4.74
C GLU A 44 -11.61 -1.71 3.71
N TRP A 45 -10.56 -0.98 4.08
CA TRP A 45 -9.82 -0.09 3.20
C TRP A 45 -8.95 -0.81 2.15
N PHE A 46 -8.48 -2.02 2.43
CA PHE A 46 -7.66 -2.75 1.45
C PHE A 46 -8.44 -3.07 0.16
N GLY A 47 -7.71 -3.30 -0.94
CA GLY A 47 -8.28 -3.79 -2.20
C GLY A 47 -8.52 -5.30 -2.18
N ASP A 48 -9.27 -5.83 -3.15
CA ASP A 48 -9.35 -7.28 -3.36
C ASP A 48 -8.01 -7.86 -3.87
N PRO A 49 -7.75 -9.18 -3.68
CA PRO A 49 -6.51 -9.81 -4.13
C PRO A 49 -6.14 -9.54 -5.60
N ALA A 50 -7.13 -9.45 -6.48
CA ALA A 50 -6.92 -9.21 -7.92
C ALA A 50 -6.69 -7.71 -8.26
N HIS A 51 -6.97 -6.80 -7.34
CA HIS A 51 -6.99 -5.35 -7.59
C HIS A 51 -5.94 -4.58 -6.78
N GLN A 52 -4.98 -5.28 -6.17
CA GLN A 52 -3.96 -4.69 -5.31
C GLN A 52 -3.11 -3.61 -6.00
N ALA A 53 -2.89 -3.72 -7.32
CA ALA A 53 -2.16 -2.72 -8.07
C ALA A 53 -2.84 -1.34 -8.01
N TRP A 54 -4.17 -1.27 -8.17
CA TRP A 54 -4.91 -0.02 -8.06
C TRP A 54 -5.08 0.43 -6.60
N ALA A 55 -5.28 -0.52 -5.69
CA ALA A 55 -5.45 -0.22 -4.27
C ALA A 55 -4.23 0.43 -3.63
N ARG A 56 -3.03 -0.11 -3.88
CA ARG A 56 -1.77 0.42 -3.33
C ARG A 56 -1.41 1.80 -3.87
N ASN A 57 -1.82 2.08 -5.11
CA ASN A 57 -1.57 3.36 -5.77
C ASN A 57 -2.65 4.41 -5.50
N GLY A 58 -3.60 4.13 -4.60
CA GLY A 58 -4.61 5.12 -4.25
C GLY A 58 -5.82 5.20 -5.18
N ALA A 59 -5.82 4.45 -6.28
CA ALA A 59 -6.83 4.57 -7.32
C ALA A 59 -8.13 3.83 -6.99
N ALA A 60 -8.06 2.68 -6.30
CA ALA A 60 -9.24 1.89 -6.01
C ALA A 60 -9.12 1.10 -4.70
N GLN A 61 -9.75 1.59 -3.65
CA GLN A 61 -9.79 0.96 -2.33
C GLN A 61 -11.13 0.28 -2.08
N GLY A 62 -11.19 -0.59 -1.08
CA GLY A 62 -12.41 -1.33 -0.77
C GLY A 62 -12.41 -2.76 -1.33
N SER A 63 -13.37 -3.56 -0.87
CA SER A 63 -13.65 -4.90 -1.43
C SER A 63 -14.86 -4.82 -2.34
N TRP A 64 -14.76 -5.41 -3.53
CA TRP A 64 -15.87 -5.57 -4.46
C TRP A 64 -16.41 -7.00 -4.46
N THR A 65 -15.60 -7.97 -4.01
CA THR A 65 -15.98 -9.38 -3.95
C THR A 65 -16.40 -9.87 -2.57
N GLY A 66 -16.56 -8.96 -1.59
CA GLY A 66 -17.12 -9.29 -0.28
C GLY A 66 -16.17 -10.00 0.68
N GLY A 67 -14.85 -9.84 0.53
CA GLY A 67 -13.93 -10.23 1.60
C GLY A 67 -12.50 -10.51 1.19
N ARG A 68 -11.60 -10.25 2.13
CA ARG A 68 -10.19 -10.66 2.10
C ARG A 68 -9.97 -11.70 3.18
N PRO A 69 -9.73 -12.97 2.83
CA PRO A 69 -9.44 -13.96 3.86
C PRO A 69 -8.14 -13.53 4.57
N LYS A 70 -8.16 -13.38 5.91
CA LYS A 70 -6.95 -13.16 6.74
C LYS A 70 -5.81 -14.12 6.37
N LYS A 71 -6.18 -15.34 5.93
CA LYS A 71 -5.28 -16.36 5.37
C LYS A 71 -4.49 -15.87 4.15
N TRP A 72 -5.11 -15.14 3.23
CA TRP A 72 -4.44 -14.58 2.05
C TRP A 72 -3.40 -13.54 2.48
N LEU A 73 -3.75 -12.59 3.35
CA LEU A 73 -2.82 -11.57 3.86
C LEU A 73 -1.58 -12.22 4.51
N LYS A 74 -1.80 -13.21 5.37
CA LYS A 74 -0.71 -13.96 6.02
C LYS A 74 0.16 -14.69 4.98
N ARG A 75 -0.45 -15.32 3.97
CA ARG A 75 0.28 -15.98 2.87
C ARG A 75 1.13 -14.99 2.08
N GLN A 76 0.60 -13.82 1.73
CA GLN A 76 1.37 -12.79 1.02
C GLN A 76 2.56 -12.29 1.83
N TRP A 77 2.40 -12.12 3.14
CA TRP A 77 3.47 -11.73 4.05
C TRP A 77 4.62 -12.75 4.08
N HIS A 78 4.32 -14.04 4.23
CA HIS A 78 5.35 -15.07 4.21
C HIS A 78 6.03 -15.16 2.85
N LEU A 79 5.24 -15.20 1.78
CA LEU A 79 5.73 -15.25 0.41
C LEU A 79 6.71 -14.12 0.10
N GLN A 80 6.38 -12.89 0.53
CA GLN A 80 7.23 -11.74 0.28
C GLN A 80 8.57 -11.83 1.01
N ARG A 81 8.58 -12.32 2.27
CA ARG A 81 9.81 -12.48 3.04
C ARG A 81 10.75 -13.48 2.39
N ASP A 82 10.21 -14.59 1.90
CA ASP A 82 11.00 -15.61 1.20
C ASP A 82 11.51 -15.08 -0.15
N ALA A 83 10.66 -14.37 -0.90
CA ALA A 83 11.05 -13.73 -2.17
C ALA A 83 12.16 -12.68 -1.99
N VAL A 84 12.02 -11.77 -1.02
CA VAL A 84 13.03 -10.74 -0.72
C VAL A 84 14.34 -11.36 -0.25
N LYS A 85 14.28 -12.45 0.54
CA LYS A 85 15.48 -13.20 0.92
C LYS A 85 16.18 -13.74 -0.33
N LEU A 86 15.46 -14.44 -1.21
CA LEU A 86 16.04 -15.03 -2.42
C LEU A 86 16.60 -13.96 -3.37
N MET A 87 15.90 -12.84 -3.56
CA MET A 87 16.39 -11.69 -4.33
C MET A 87 17.74 -11.20 -3.80
N ARG A 88 17.87 -11.06 -2.46
CA ARG A 88 19.13 -10.66 -1.81
C ARG A 88 20.22 -11.70 -1.95
N ASP A 89 19.88 -12.99 -1.88
CA ASP A 89 20.83 -14.09 -2.07
C ASP A 89 21.43 -14.05 -3.50
N PHE A 90 20.67 -13.60 -4.51
CA PHE A 90 21.16 -13.33 -5.87
C PHE A 90 21.85 -11.96 -6.07
N GLY A 91 22.05 -11.18 -5.00
CA GLY A 91 22.68 -9.85 -5.09
C GLY A 91 21.78 -8.74 -5.62
N MET A 92 20.46 -8.96 -5.69
CA MET A 92 19.50 -7.93 -6.11
C MET A 92 19.18 -6.95 -4.97
N THR A 93 18.75 -5.74 -5.35
CA THR A 93 18.25 -4.68 -4.47
C THR A 93 16.73 -4.53 -4.66
N PRO A 94 15.91 -5.26 -3.89
CA PRO A 94 14.46 -5.19 -4.04
C PRO A 94 13.89 -3.82 -3.63
N VAL A 95 13.01 -3.25 -4.46
CA VAL A 95 12.31 -1.99 -4.19
C VAL A 95 11.09 -2.26 -3.31
N LEU A 96 11.13 -1.75 -2.09
CA LEU A 96 10.05 -1.86 -1.11
C LEU A 96 9.09 -0.65 -1.18
N PRO A 97 7.83 -0.82 -0.77
CA PRO A 97 6.86 0.27 -0.78
C PRO A 97 7.24 1.39 0.18
N GLY A 98 6.99 2.63 -0.24
CA GLY A 98 6.99 3.83 0.60
C GLY A 98 5.58 4.31 0.89
N PHE A 99 5.44 5.21 1.87
CA PHE A 99 4.16 5.89 2.12
C PHE A 99 3.92 7.00 1.09
N ASN A 100 2.77 6.97 0.43
CA ASN A 100 2.39 7.89 -0.64
C ASN A 100 1.26 8.86 -0.27
N GLY A 101 0.86 8.93 1.01
CA GLY A 101 -0.15 9.88 1.48
C GLY A 101 -1.58 9.35 1.56
N HIS A 102 -1.90 8.21 0.93
CA HIS A 102 -3.23 7.61 1.01
C HIS A 102 -3.47 6.94 2.36
N VAL A 103 -4.63 7.19 2.96
CA VAL A 103 -4.99 6.65 4.28
C VAL A 103 -6.46 6.20 4.34
N PRO A 104 -6.83 5.29 5.27
CA PRO A 104 -8.23 4.94 5.46
C PRO A 104 -9.09 6.15 5.86
N PRO A 105 -10.36 6.23 5.45
CA PRO A 105 -11.30 7.25 5.93
C PRO A 105 -11.41 7.34 7.45
N ALA A 106 -11.16 6.24 8.17
CA ALA A 106 -11.13 6.21 9.62
C ALA A 106 -10.08 7.16 10.24
N ILE A 107 -9.00 7.48 9.52
CA ILE A 107 -7.98 8.45 9.98
C ILE A 107 -8.59 9.85 10.14
N ALA A 108 -9.49 10.27 9.25
CA ALA A 108 -10.16 11.57 9.38
C ALA A 108 -11.02 11.66 10.65
N ARG A 109 -11.62 10.54 11.09
CA ARG A 109 -12.37 10.50 12.36
C ARG A 109 -11.43 10.53 13.57
N ARG A 110 -10.31 9.81 13.48
CA ARG A 110 -9.35 9.68 14.58
C ARG A 110 -8.51 10.94 14.79
N PHE A 111 -8.19 11.66 13.71
CA PHE A 111 -7.40 12.87 13.69
C PHE A 111 -8.13 13.98 12.92
N PRO A 112 -9.13 14.64 13.53
CA PRO A 112 -9.91 15.69 12.85
C PRO A 112 -9.08 16.88 12.34
N GLU A 113 -7.96 17.18 13.01
CA GLU A 113 -7.04 18.27 12.65
C GLU A 113 -6.05 17.89 11.53
N ALA A 114 -6.07 16.62 11.09
CA ALA A 114 -5.20 16.19 10.00
C ALA A 114 -5.61 16.88 8.69
N LYS A 115 -4.64 17.47 7.99
CA LYS A 115 -4.86 18.06 6.67
C LYS A 115 -5.04 16.93 5.64
N LEU A 116 -6.29 16.59 5.38
CA LEU A 116 -6.68 15.53 4.45
C LEU A 116 -7.54 16.11 3.32
N ARG A 117 -7.36 15.61 2.10
CA ARG A 117 -8.28 15.86 0.98
C ARG A 117 -9.04 14.58 0.64
N ARG A 118 -10.25 14.77 0.13
CA ARG A 118 -11.07 13.70 -0.43
C ARG A 118 -10.57 13.35 -1.83
N VAL A 119 -10.53 12.06 -2.13
CA VAL A 119 -10.13 11.51 -3.42
C VAL A 119 -11.23 10.55 -3.87
N GLU A 120 -11.64 10.65 -5.11
CA GLU A 120 -12.62 9.72 -5.66
C GLU A 120 -11.93 8.41 -6.03
N ASN A 121 -12.55 7.29 -5.64
CA ASN A 121 -12.17 5.97 -6.11
C ASN A 121 -12.42 5.93 -7.62
N TRP A 122 -11.36 5.72 -8.39
CA TRP A 122 -11.40 5.75 -9.84
C TRP A 122 -12.29 4.65 -10.44
N LEU A 123 -12.50 3.53 -9.72
CA LEU A 123 -13.35 2.43 -10.18
C LEU A 123 -14.82 2.58 -9.76
N THR A 124 -15.12 3.20 -8.61
CA THR A 124 -16.49 3.21 -8.06
C THR A 124 -17.09 4.60 -7.85
N GLY A 125 -16.28 5.66 -7.88
CA GLY A 125 -16.68 7.01 -7.49
C GLY A 125 -16.84 7.21 -5.96
N GLU A 126 -16.66 6.17 -5.14
CA GLU A 126 -16.72 6.30 -3.68
C GLU A 126 -15.52 7.09 -3.14
N THR A 127 -15.71 7.89 -2.10
CA THR A 127 -14.66 8.79 -1.62
C THR A 127 -13.72 8.13 -0.61
N THR A 128 -12.42 8.15 -0.90
CA THR A 128 -11.35 7.92 0.07
C THR A 128 -10.66 9.22 0.47
N VAL A 129 -9.64 9.15 1.33
CA VAL A 129 -8.90 10.33 1.79
C VAL A 129 -7.39 10.13 1.67
N GLU A 130 -6.69 11.22 1.42
CA GLU A 130 -5.23 11.26 1.44
C GLU A 130 -4.75 12.53 2.13
N ARG A 131 -3.46 12.58 2.46
CA ARG A 131 -2.82 13.79 2.95
C ARG A 131 -2.95 14.94 1.94
N ASP A 132 -3.42 16.10 2.39
CA ASP A 132 -3.43 17.30 1.56
C ASP A 132 -1.99 17.77 1.31
N HIS A 133 -1.58 17.70 0.05
CA HIS A 133 -0.25 18.04 -0.45
C HIS A 133 -0.16 19.45 -1.01
N ARG A 134 -1.01 20.43 -0.58
CA ARG A 134 -0.99 21.82 -1.10
C ARG A 134 0.42 22.22 -1.50
N GLU A 135 0.60 22.50 -2.79
CA GLU A 135 1.87 22.94 -3.35
C GLU A 135 2.44 23.98 -2.39
N ARG A 136 3.71 23.81 -1.98
CA ARG A 136 4.44 24.97 -1.45
C ARG A 136 4.26 26.05 -2.50
N GLU A 137 3.60 27.16 -2.14
CA GLU A 137 3.48 28.31 -3.02
C GLU A 137 4.85 28.54 -3.64
N ARG A 138 4.97 28.28 -4.95
CA ARG A 138 6.18 28.65 -5.66
C ARG A 138 6.24 30.16 -5.50
N PRO A 139 7.29 30.74 -4.91
CA PRO A 139 7.39 32.18 -4.84
C PRO A 139 7.21 32.70 -6.26
N ALA A 140 6.26 33.63 -6.44
CA ALA A 140 5.96 34.21 -7.73
C ALA A 140 7.28 34.66 -8.35
N THR A 141 7.66 34.06 -9.47
CA THR A 141 8.76 34.55 -10.29
C THR A 141 8.40 35.98 -10.66
N THR A 142 9.08 36.92 -10.02
CA THR A 142 9.01 38.34 -10.39
C THR A 142 9.84 38.44 -11.67
N GLU A 143 9.17 38.61 -12.81
CA GLU A 143 9.79 39.11 -14.04
C GLU A 143 10.17 40.59 -13.89
#